data_AF-A0A150NXJ9-F1
#
_entry.id   AF-A0A150NXJ9-F1
#
_cell.length_a   1.000
_cell.length_b   1.000
_cell.length_c   1.000
_cell.angle_alpha   90.00
_cell.angle_beta   90.00
_cell.angle_gamma   90.00
#
_symmetry.space_group_name_H-M   'P 1'
#
loop_
_entity.id
_entity.type
_entity.pdbx_description
1 polymer ?
#
loop_
_entity_poly.entity_id
_entity_poly.type
_entity_poly.pdbx_seq_one_letter_code
_entity_poly.pdbx_strand_id
1 'polypeptide(L)'
;MSVEENLNKYDYLKEICKFSELRNEDIRKLIKGVSSDEKKLWAMFARKKRDLDNDKSDMTQICIQVGSSKNIYSELRGILRCMISEPKKEKVSTEFSVEAYIFTTFMDKDSVKYRSIYEKFEDFIIYEIIVEKYLANIDYENYDKINYSEVKFALEHRAYLWNPAPPTYGNKEREILQILKQEKRTIR
;
A
#
# COMPACT_ATOMS: atom_id res chain seq x y z
N MET A 1 -2.96 24.14 -2.91
CA MET A 1 -2.78 24.13 -1.45
C MET A 1 -2.04 22.86 -1.08
N SER A 2 -0.71 22.92 -0.98
CA SER A 2 0.12 21.91 -0.31
C SER A 2 0.37 22.43 1.10
N VAL A 3 -0.40 21.92 2.04
CA VAL A 3 -0.05 21.99 3.47
C VAL A 3 0.54 20.63 3.76
N GLU A 4 1.73 20.57 4.36
CA GLU A 4 2.26 19.34 4.94
C GLU A 4 1.16 18.72 5.81
N GLU A 5 0.50 17.68 5.32
CA GLU A 5 -0.57 17.04 6.06
C GLU A 5 0.10 16.18 7.13
N ASN A 6 0.19 16.71 8.35
CA ASN A 6 0.65 15.94 9.49
C ASN A 6 -0.40 14.85 9.80
N LEU A 7 -0.20 13.66 9.24
CA LEU A 7 -1.13 12.53 9.35
C LEU A 7 -1.31 12.05 10.79
N ASN A 8 -0.36 12.32 11.69
CA ASN A 8 -0.44 11.95 13.11
C ASN A 8 -1.54 12.71 13.89
N LYS A 9 -2.17 13.71 13.28
CA LYS A 9 -3.33 14.41 13.88
C LYS A 9 -4.63 13.61 13.78
N TYR A 10 -4.69 12.62 12.89
CA TYR A 10 -5.90 11.84 12.66
C TYR A 10 -5.98 10.68 13.63
N ASP A 11 -6.99 10.70 14.50
CA ASP A 11 -7.16 9.69 15.54
C ASP A 11 -7.60 8.31 14.98
N TYR A 12 -7.96 8.26 13.69
CA TYR A 12 -8.23 7.06 12.92
C TYR A 12 -6.98 6.44 12.27
N LEU A 13 -5.81 7.08 12.34
CA LEU A 13 -4.54 6.51 11.85
C LEU A 13 -3.70 6.03 13.03
N LYS A 14 -3.29 4.76 12.98
CA LYS A 14 -2.38 4.17 13.95
C LYS A 14 -1.11 3.73 13.24
N GLU A 15 0.02 4.33 13.60
CA GLU A 15 1.31 4.00 12.98
C GLU A 15 1.66 2.52 13.23
N ILE A 16 1.99 1.81 12.15
CA ILE A 16 2.54 0.45 12.18
C ILE A 16 4.07 0.53 12.17
N CYS A 17 4.64 1.26 11.21
CA CYS A 17 6.08 1.46 11.11
C CYS A 17 6.42 2.66 10.21
N LYS A 18 7.66 3.13 10.37
CA LYS A 18 8.30 4.17 9.55
C LYS A 18 9.72 3.76 9.20
N PHE A 19 10.16 4.02 7.97
CA PHE A 19 11.51 3.70 7.51
C PHE A 19 11.93 4.56 6.31
N SER A 20 13.23 4.83 6.19
CA SER A 20 13.85 5.49 5.03
C SER A 20 14.81 4.55 4.30
N GLU A 21 15.55 3.75 5.05
CA GLU A 21 16.42 2.69 4.56
C GLU A 21 16.00 1.36 5.17
N LEU A 22 15.72 0.38 4.31
CA LEU A 22 15.23 -0.93 4.71
C LEU A 22 16.29 -2.01 4.43
N ARG A 23 16.60 -2.82 5.44
CA ARG A 23 17.38 -4.06 5.28
C ARG A 23 16.53 -5.27 5.66
N ASN A 24 16.89 -6.45 5.14
CA ASN A 24 16.14 -7.69 5.41
C ASN A 24 15.97 -7.98 6.92
N GLU A 25 16.99 -7.70 7.72
CA GLU A 25 16.97 -7.87 9.17
C GLU A 25 15.99 -6.93 9.88
N ASP A 26 15.71 -5.77 9.28
CA ASP A 26 14.84 -4.74 9.82
C ASP A 26 13.36 -5.10 9.61
N ILE A 27 13.00 -5.79 8.53
CA ILE A 27 11.59 -6.12 8.20
C ILE A 27 10.88 -6.86 9.34
N ARG A 28 11.53 -7.89 9.92
CA ARG A 28 10.95 -8.66 11.03
C ARG A 28 10.81 -7.82 12.31
N LYS A 29 11.72 -6.86 12.52
CA LYS A 29 11.73 -5.97 13.69
C LYS A 29 10.74 -4.81 13.56
N LEU A 30 10.56 -4.31 12.34
CA LEU A 30 9.68 -3.17 12.02
C LEU A 30 8.22 -3.55 12.14
N ILE A 31 7.85 -4.77 11.74
CA ILE A 31 6.45 -5.20 11.74
C ILE A 31 6.23 -6.23 12.85
N LYS A 32 5.89 -5.75 14.05
CA LYS A 32 5.60 -6.55 15.25
C LYS A 32 4.09 -6.70 15.43
N GLY A 33 3.51 -7.62 14.70
CA GLY A 33 2.09 -7.93 14.82
C GLY A 33 1.77 -9.37 14.48
N VAL A 34 0.64 -9.83 15.01
CA VAL A 34 0.10 -11.18 14.87
C VAL A 34 -1.14 -11.12 13.99
N SER A 35 -1.41 -12.19 13.24
CA SER A 35 -2.60 -12.33 12.40
C SER A 35 -3.88 -12.10 13.20
N SER A 36 -4.85 -11.45 12.58
CA SER A 36 -6.23 -11.39 13.06
C SER A 36 -7.11 -12.16 12.07
N ASP A 37 -8.24 -12.68 12.55
CA ASP A 37 -9.26 -13.24 11.67
C ASP A 37 -10.09 -12.13 10.98
N GLU A 38 -10.03 -10.91 11.52
CA GLU A 38 -10.71 -9.74 10.97
C GLU A 38 -9.88 -9.06 9.89
N LYS A 39 -10.55 -8.70 8.78
CA LYS A 39 -9.94 -7.93 7.69
C LYS A 39 -9.71 -6.50 8.18
N LYS A 40 -8.45 -6.05 8.13
CA LYS A 40 -8.02 -4.71 8.52
C LYS A 40 -7.57 -3.91 7.32
N LEU A 41 -7.62 -2.59 7.44
CA LEU A 41 -7.25 -1.63 6.41
C LEU A 41 -5.90 -0.97 6.76
N TRP A 42 -5.03 -0.80 5.77
CA TRP A 42 -3.75 -0.14 5.92
C TRP A 42 -3.49 0.83 4.77
N ALA A 43 -2.69 1.85 5.03
CA ALA A 43 -2.21 2.79 4.03
C ALA A 43 -0.71 3.03 4.19
N MET A 44 -0.02 3.07 3.04
CA MET A 44 1.39 3.40 2.94
C MET A 44 1.53 4.78 2.32
N PHE A 45 2.27 5.64 3.01
CA PHE A 45 2.66 6.96 2.55
C PHE A 45 4.16 7.02 2.37
N ALA A 46 4.63 7.82 1.43
CA ALA A 46 6.05 8.07 1.23
C ALA A 46 6.25 9.45 0.60
N ARG A 47 7.47 9.98 0.72
CA ARG A 47 7.89 11.17 -0.01
C ARG A 47 8.49 10.76 -1.34
N LYS A 48 8.18 11.48 -2.42
CA LYS A 48 8.90 11.29 -3.68
C LYS A 48 10.35 11.70 -3.44
N LYS A 49 11.31 10.85 -3.82
CA LYS A 49 12.72 11.25 -3.80
C LYS A 49 12.86 12.49 -4.67
N ARG A 50 13.57 13.50 -4.17
CA ARG A 50 13.91 14.65 -5.00
C ARG A 50 14.75 14.14 -6.17
N ASP A 51 14.28 14.30 -7.40
CA ASP A 51 15.15 14.19 -8.57
C ASP A 51 16.23 15.30 -8.40
N LEU A 52 17.54 15.11 -8.64
CA LEU A 52 18.26 15.21 -9.92
C LEU A 52 17.71 16.20 -10.98
N ASP A 53 16.46 16.66 -10.88
CA ASP A 53 15.92 17.81 -11.59
C ASP A 53 15.20 18.69 -10.56
N ASN A 54 15.57 19.97 -10.54
CA ASN A 54 15.27 21.03 -9.58
C ASN A 54 13.76 21.28 -9.28
N ASP A 55 12.99 20.28 -8.88
CA ASP A 55 11.60 20.47 -8.48
C ASP A 55 11.54 20.81 -6.99
N LYS A 56 11.22 22.08 -6.71
CA LYS A 56 11.01 22.63 -5.36
C LYS A 56 9.58 22.35 -4.86
N SER A 57 8.92 21.32 -5.37
CA SER A 57 7.59 20.94 -4.93
C SER A 57 7.68 20.26 -3.54
N ASP A 58 6.83 20.73 -2.63
CA ASP A 58 6.93 20.56 -1.17
C ASP A 58 7.13 19.12 -0.69
N MET A 59 7.70 18.99 0.52
CA MET A 59 7.97 17.77 1.31
C MET A 59 6.73 16.95 1.70
N THR A 60 5.70 16.96 0.86
CA THR A 60 4.38 16.40 1.10
C THR A 60 4.43 14.88 0.98
N GLN A 61 3.89 14.19 1.98
CA GLN A 61 3.70 12.75 1.92
C GLN A 61 2.63 12.41 0.89
N ILE A 62 2.94 11.44 0.01
CA ILE A 62 2.04 10.93 -1.02
C ILE A 62 1.51 9.58 -0.54
N CYS A 63 0.20 9.37 -0.64
CA CYS A 63 -0.38 8.05 -0.43
C CYS A 63 0.05 7.13 -1.59
N ILE A 64 0.86 6.13 -1.28
CA ILE A 64 1.40 5.18 -2.27
C ILE A 64 0.38 4.10 -2.55
N GLN A 65 -0.16 3.51 -1.49
CA GLN A 65 -1.09 2.40 -1.59
C GLN A 65 -2.00 2.36 -0.38
N VAL A 66 -3.25 1.95 -0.62
CA VAL A 66 -4.19 1.50 0.39
C VAL A 66 -4.46 0.03 0.09
N GLY A 67 -4.58 -0.79 1.13
CA GLY A 67 -4.90 -2.19 0.98
C GLY A 67 -5.56 -2.75 2.22
N SER A 68 -6.24 -3.88 2.08
CA SER A 68 -6.93 -4.54 3.19
C SER A 68 -6.68 -6.04 3.21
N SER A 69 -6.45 -6.60 4.40
CA SER A 69 -6.11 -8.01 4.58
C SER A 69 -6.46 -8.49 5.99
N LYS A 70 -6.74 -9.79 6.12
CA LYS A 70 -6.86 -10.45 7.43
C LYS A 70 -5.53 -10.44 8.19
N ASN A 71 -4.42 -10.53 7.46
CA ASN A 71 -3.09 -10.50 8.04
C ASN A 71 -2.23 -9.41 7.40
N ILE A 72 -2.55 -8.16 7.73
CA ILE A 72 -1.83 -6.98 7.24
C ILE A 72 -0.33 -7.09 7.55
N TYR A 73 0.06 -7.65 8.71
CA TYR A 73 1.47 -7.74 9.09
C TYR A 73 2.25 -8.70 8.19
N SER A 74 1.68 -9.85 7.83
CA SER A 74 2.31 -10.79 6.89
C SER A 74 2.37 -10.21 5.48
N GLU A 75 1.28 -9.58 5.03
CA GLU A 75 1.21 -8.92 3.72
C GLU A 75 2.29 -7.82 3.62
N LEU A 76 2.34 -6.92 4.60
CA LEU A 76 3.30 -5.82 4.64
C LEU A 76 4.74 -6.35 4.70
N ARG A 77 5.06 -7.42 5.44
CA ARG A 77 6.40 -8.04 5.40
C ARG A 77 6.75 -8.54 3.99
N GLY A 78 5.80 -9.12 3.28
CA GLY A 78 5.96 -9.53 1.88
C GLY A 78 6.25 -8.34 0.96
N ILE A 79 5.46 -7.27 1.09
CA ILE A 79 5.63 -6.02 0.34
C ILE A 79 7.01 -5.41 0.61
N LEU A 80 7.39 -5.26 1.89
CA LEU A 80 8.68 -4.71 2.29
C LEU A 80 9.85 -5.55 1.77
N ARG A 81 9.71 -6.88 1.72
CA ARG A 81 10.73 -7.75 1.11
C ARG A 81 10.83 -7.50 -0.39
N CYS A 82 9.71 -7.38 -1.10
CA CYS A 82 9.68 -7.08 -2.53
C CYS A 82 10.37 -5.75 -2.88
N MET A 83 10.27 -4.73 -2.01
CA MET A 83 10.93 -3.44 -2.19
C MET A 83 12.46 -3.53 -2.30
N ILE A 84 13.08 -4.46 -1.58
CA ILE A 84 14.55 -4.60 -1.49
C ILE A 84 15.11 -5.86 -2.17
N SER A 85 14.23 -6.66 -2.79
CA SER A 85 14.64 -7.88 -3.48
C SER A 85 15.31 -7.58 -4.81
N GLU A 86 16.53 -8.07 -4.99
CA GLU A 86 17.30 -7.94 -6.23
C GLU A 86 17.10 -9.16 -7.14
N PRO A 87 16.78 -8.97 -8.44
CA PRO A 87 16.69 -10.08 -9.39
C PRO A 87 18.04 -10.78 -9.58
N LYS A 88 18.04 -12.11 -9.42
CA LYS A 88 19.24 -12.95 -9.61
C LYS A 88 18.92 -14.13 -10.51
N LYS A 89 19.85 -14.48 -11.40
CA LYS A 89 19.76 -15.70 -12.20
C LYS A 89 20.12 -16.89 -11.33
N GLU A 90 19.18 -17.81 -11.18
CA GLU A 90 19.35 -19.05 -10.46
C GLU A 90 19.35 -20.20 -11.44
N LYS A 91 20.31 -21.11 -11.27
CA LYS A 91 20.37 -22.35 -12.04
C LYS A 91 19.72 -23.46 -11.24
N VAL A 92 18.83 -24.21 -11.88
CA VAL A 92 18.13 -25.32 -11.25
C VAL A 92 18.64 -26.62 -11.83
N SER A 93 19.21 -27.45 -10.97
CA SER A 93 19.48 -28.85 -11.27
C SER A 93 18.26 -29.70 -10.89
N THR A 94 18.04 -30.76 -11.63
CA THR A 94 17.10 -31.83 -11.26
C THR A 94 17.88 -33.07 -10.85
N GLU A 95 17.17 -34.08 -10.35
CA GLU A 95 17.75 -35.39 -10.00
C GLU A 95 18.58 -36.00 -11.13
N PHE A 96 18.21 -35.74 -12.40
CA PHE A 96 18.79 -36.38 -13.58
C PHE A 96 19.62 -35.43 -14.46
N SER A 97 19.64 -34.13 -14.16
CA SER A 97 20.32 -33.15 -15.01
C SER A 97 20.85 -31.97 -14.19
N VAL A 98 22.16 -31.73 -14.31
CA VAL A 98 22.83 -30.56 -13.74
C VAL A 98 22.49 -29.34 -14.59
N GLU A 99 22.07 -28.25 -13.94
CA GLU A 99 21.68 -26.98 -14.61
C GLU A 99 20.59 -27.12 -15.67
N ALA A 100 19.56 -27.94 -15.42
CA ALA A 100 18.45 -28.22 -16.32
C ALA A 100 17.75 -26.95 -16.88
N TYR A 101 17.63 -25.88 -16.10
CA TYR A 101 17.17 -24.57 -16.58
C TYR A 101 17.67 -23.40 -15.72
N ILE A 102 17.52 -22.20 -16.24
CA ILE A 102 17.86 -20.94 -15.58
C ILE A 102 16.60 -20.07 -15.49
N PHE A 103 16.35 -19.47 -14.34
CA PHE A 103 15.31 -18.46 -14.17
C PHE A 103 15.83 -17.25 -13.41
N THR A 104 15.14 -16.11 -13.52
CA THR A 104 15.49 -14.91 -12.76
C THR A 104 14.49 -14.73 -11.62
N THR A 105 14.99 -14.70 -10.39
CA THR A 105 14.20 -14.47 -9.17
C THR A 105 13.63 -13.04 -9.13
N PHE A 106 12.55 -12.82 -8.38
CA PHE A 106 11.96 -11.50 -8.11
C PHE A 106 11.60 -10.66 -9.36
N MET A 107 11.20 -11.36 -10.42
CA MET A 107 10.67 -10.80 -11.66
C MET A 107 9.14 -10.86 -11.75
N ASP A 108 8.46 -11.37 -10.71
CA ASP A 108 7.01 -11.32 -10.62
C ASP A 108 6.50 -9.87 -10.52
N LYS A 109 5.21 -9.68 -10.83
CA LYS A 109 4.57 -8.37 -10.88
C LYS A 109 4.74 -7.58 -9.60
N ASP A 110 4.62 -8.21 -8.43
CA ASP A 110 4.67 -7.52 -7.14
C ASP A 110 6.10 -7.12 -6.80
N SER A 111 7.08 -8.01 -7.02
CA SER A 111 8.50 -7.67 -6.90
C SER A 111 8.90 -6.47 -7.75
N VAL A 112 8.50 -6.45 -9.03
CA VAL A 112 8.80 -5.32 -9.94
C VAL A 112 8.10 -4.04 -9.48
N LYS A 113 6.82 -4.14 -9.12
CA LYS A 113 6.00 -3.00 -8.66
C LYS A 113 6.63 -2.34 -7.44
N TYR A 114 6.89 -3.10 -6.38
CA TYR A 114 7.33 -2.54 -5.10
C TYR A 114 8.79 -2.08 -5.13
N ARG A 115 9.68 -2.77 -5.87
CA ARG A 115 11.04 -2.27 -6.12
C ARG A 115 11.03 -0.93 -6.84
N SER A 116 10.22 -0.78 -7.89
CA SER A 116 10.08 0.49 -8.62
C SER A 116 9.57 1.64 -7.74
N ILE A 117 8.74 1.33 -6.73
CA ILE A 117 8.32 2.31 -5.73
C ILE A 117 9.48 2.69 -4.82
N TYR A 118 10.20 1.71 -4.30
CA TYR A 118 11.33 1.95 -3.40
C TYR A 118 12.48 2.73 -4.07
N GLU A 119 12.62 2.62 -5.39
CA GLU A 119 13.53 3.44 -6.18
C GLU A 119 13.11 4.92 -6.23
N LYS A 120 11.81 5.21 -6.35
CA LYS A 120 11.26 6.56 -6.59
C LYS A 120 10.88 7.32 -5.31
N PHE A 121 10.70 6.62 -4.20
CA PHE A 121 10.16 7.18 -2.96
C PHE A 121 11.06 6.87 -1.77
N GLU A 122 11.01 7.74 -0.75
CA GLU A 122 11.75 7.67 0.50
C GLU A 122 10.84 8.02 1.69
N ASP A 123 11.34 7.83 2.91
CA ASP A 123 10.64 8.18 4.15
C ASP A 123 9.22 7.63 4.24
N PHE A 124 9.12 6.32 4.08
CA PHE A 124 7.88 5.58 4.14
C PHE A 124 7.30 5.58 5.56
N ILE A 125 5.98 5.74 5.65
CA ILE A 125 5.21 5.50 6.87
C ILE A 125 4.00 4.64 6.51
N ILE A 126 3.73 3.63 7.33
CA ILE A 126 2.60 2.73 7.18
C ILE A 126 1.69 2.88 8.38
N TYR A 127 0.39 3.09 8.12
CA TYR A 127 -0.65 3.18 9.14
C TYR A 127 -1.67 2.06 8.98
N GLU A 128 -2.18 1.57 10.11
CA GLU A 128 -3.48 0.92 10.20
C GLU A 128 -4.55 2.02 10.22
N ILE A 129 -5.59 1.86 9.40
CA ILE A 129 -6.75 2.75 9.40
C ILE A 129 -7.83 2.12 10.29
N ILE A 130 -8.18 2.79 11.38
CA ILE A 130 -9.25 2.41 12.29
C ILE A 130 -10.59 2.78 11.63
N VAL A 131 -11.18 1.81 10.94
CA VAL A 131 -12.38 2.00 10.10
C VAL A 131 -13.55 2.57 10.88
N GLU A 132 -13.75 2.14 12.12
CA GLU A 132 -14.84 2.61 12.99
C GLU A 132 -14.76 4.12 13.24
N LYS A 133 -13.54 4.65 13.39
CA LYS A 133 -13.32 6.08 13.57
C LYS A 133 -13.37 6.84 12.26
N TYR A 134 -12.78 6.26 11.21
CA TYR A 134 -12.71 6.89 9.89
C TYR A 134 -14.10 7.08 9.25
N LEU A 135 -15.03 6.15 9.49
CA LEU A 135 -16.42 6.24 9.04
C LEU A 135 -17.37 6.77 10.12
N ALA A 136 -16.87 7.38 11.20
CA ALA A 136 -17.73 7.94 12.23
C ALA A 136 -18.68 8.98 11.60
N ASN A 137 -19.99 8.73 11.70
CA ASN A 137 -21.07 9.55 11.13
C ASN A 137 -21.15 9.54 9.59
N ILE A 138 -20.62 8.52 8.93
CA ILE A 138 -20.75 8.32 7.48
C ILE A 138 -21.69 7.15 7.23
N ASP A 139 -22.74 7.39 6.45
CA ASP A 139 -23.58 6.33 5.92
C ASP A 139 -22.85 5.66 4.74
N TYR A 140 -22.58 4.36 4.88
CA TYR A 140 -21.96 3.53 3.84
C TYR A 140 -22.98 2.55 3.25
N GLU A 141 -24.27 2.82 3.45
CA GLU A 141 -25.42 2.07 2.94
C GLU A 141 -25.29 0.55 3.21
N ASN A 142 -25.43 -0.26 2.16
CA ASN A 142 -25.32 -1.72 2.21
C ASN A 142 -23.94 -2.23 1.79
N TYR A 143 -22.93 -1.35 1.70
CA TYR A 143 -21.57 -1.76 1.36
C TYR A 143 -20.84 -2.34 2.57
N ASP A 144 -19.88 -3.23 2.31
CA ASP A 144 -18.94 -3.67 3.34
C ASP A 144 -18.10 -2.49 3.83
N LYS A 145 -18.03 -2.30 5.15
CA LYS A 145 -17.34 -1.15 5.77
C LYS A 145 -15.86 -1.06 5.39
N ILE A 146 -15.18 -2.19 5.22
CA ILE A 146 -13.75 -2.23 4.90
C ILE A 146 -13.55 -1.82 3.43
N ASN A 147 -14.33 -2.42 2.52
CA ASN A 147 -14.24 -2.11 1.10
C ASN A 147 -14.64 -0.65 0.82
N TYR A 148 -15.70 -0.15 1.47
CA TYR A 148 -16.10 1.25 1.36
C TYR A 148 -15.01 2.20 1.86
N SER A 149 -14.45 1.91 3.05
CA SER A 149 -13.35 2.69 3.62
C SER A 149 -12.13 2.71 2.72
N GLU A 150 -11.75 1.57 2.15
CA GLU A 150 -10.60 1.44 1.25
C GLU A 150 -10.77 2.37 0.03
N VAL A 151 -11.91 2.28 -0.65
CA VAL A 151 -12.19 3.08 -1.85
C VAL A 151 -12.24 4.57 -1.52
N LYS A 152 -12.93 4.93 -0.43
CA LYS A 152 -13.03 6.33 0.03
C LYS A 152 -11.65 6.90 0.35
N PHE A 153 -10.86 6.18 1.14
CA PHE A 153 -9.51 6.61 1.52
C PHE A 153 -8.59 6.73 0.31
N ALA A 154 -8.61 5.75 -0.60
CA ALA A 154 -7.84 5.79 -1.83
C ALA A 154 -8.22 6.99 -2.72
N LEU A 155 -9.51 7.34 -2.80
CA LEU A 155 -10.01 8.47 -3.57
C LEU A 155 -9.65 9.83 -2.93
N GLU A 156 -9.76 9.95 -1.61
CA GLU A 156 -9.46 11.18 -0.88
C GLU A 156 -7.97 11.52 -0.93
N HIS A 157 -7.12 10.52 -0.68
CA HIS A 157 -5.67 10.70 -0.67
C HIS A 157 -4.99 10.42 -2.03
N ARG A 158 -5.79 10.15 -3.07
CA ARG A 158 -5.31 9.90 -4.46
C ARG A 158 -4.20 8.85 -4.51
N ALA A 159 -4.46 7.68 -3.92
CA ALA A 159 -3.48 6.63 -3.76
C ALA A 159 -2.83 6.21 -5.09
N TYR A 160 -1.50 6.29 -5.16
CA TYR A 160 -0.72 6.20 -6.39
C TYR A 160 -0.86 4.85 -7.13
N LEU A 161 -0.85 3.75 -6.37
CA LEU A 161 -0.94 2.37 -6.90
C LEU A 161 -2.35 1.78 -6.81
N TRP A 162 -3.32 2.52 -6.29
CA TRP A 162 -4.64 1.94 -6.06
C TRP A 162 -5.40 1.82 -7.37
N ASN A 163 -5.87 0.61 -7.65
CA ASN A 163 -6.70 0.31 -8.80
C ASN A 163 -7.81 -0.61 -8.30
N PRO A 164 -9.10 -0.26 -8.49
CA PRO A 164 -10.18 -1.10 -8.01
C PRO A 164 -10.08 -2.46 -8.68
N ALA A 165 -10.32 -3.52 -7.91
CA ALA A 165 -10.29 -4.86 -8.47
C ALA A 165 -11.28 -4.99 -9.64
N PRO A 166 -11.02 -5.90 -10.61
CA PRO A 166 -11.99 -6.18 -11.66
C PRO A 166 -13.34 -6.60 -11.04
N PRO A 167 -14.47 -6.32 -11.71
CA PRO A 167 -15.81 -6.65 -11.24
C PRO A 167 -16.08 -8.15 -11.44
N THR A 168 -15.30 -8.98 -10.76
CA THR A 168 -15.48 -10.43 -10.69
C THR A 168 -15.81 -10.79 -9.25
N TYR A 169 -16.68 -11.80 -9.07
CA TYR A 169 -17.03 -12.36 -7.75
C TYR A 169 -17.61 -11.37 -6.72
N GLY A 170 -18.51 -10.47 -7.13
CA GLY A 170 -19.24 -9.60 -6.19
C GLY A 170 -18.40 -8.45 -5.58
N ASN A 171 -17.22 -8.16 -6.14
CA ASN A 171 -16.46 -6.98 -5.74
C ASN A 171 -17.18 -5.69 -6.20
N LYS A 172 -17.47 -4.79 -5.25
CA LYS A 172 -18.18 -3.51 -5.45
C LYS A 172 -17.27 -2.28 -5.41
N GLU A 173 -15.95 -2.42 -5.34
CA GLU A 173 -15.02 -1.27 -5.25
C GLU A 173 -15.19 -0.27 -6.40
N ARG A 174 -15.41 -0.77 -7.64
CA ARG A 174 -15.66 0.09 -8.81
C ARG A 174 -16.96 0.88 -8.70
N GLU A 175 -18.00 0.25 -8.18
CA GLU A 175 -19.32 0.84 -7.97
C GLU A 175 -19.24 1.94 -6.91
N ILE A 176 -18.64 1.63 -5.76
CA ILE A 176 -18.38 2.60 -4.67
C ILE A 176 -17.57 3.79 -5.21
N LEU A 177 -16.54 3.54 -6.02
CA LEU A 177 -15.71 4.61 -6.59
C LEU A 177 -16.52 5.55 -7.50
N GLN A 178 -17.48 5.02 -8.26
CA GLN A 178 -18.35 5.82 -9.13
C GLN A 178 -19.26 6.72 -8.31
N ILE A 179 -19.90 6.19 -7.26
CA ILE A 179 -20.78 6.94 -6.36
C ILE A 179 -20.01 8.08 -5.69
N LEU A 180 -18.89 7.76 -5.04
CA LEU A 180 -18.08 8.76 -4.33
C LEU A 180 -17.54 9.85 -5.27
N LYS A 181 -17.23 9.51 -6.53
CA LYS A 181 -16.84 10.50 -7.55
C LYS A 181 -17.99 11.42 -7.94
N GLN A 182 -19.22 10.95 -7.96
CA GLN A 182 -20.40 11.76 -8.24
C GLN A 182 -20.68 12.71 -7.06
N GLU A 183 -20.68 12.22 -5.83
CA GLU A 183 -20.86 13.04 -4.62
C GLU A 183 -19.81 14.16 -4.52
N LYS A 184 -18.53 13.84 -4.75
CA LYS A 184 -17.44 14.82 -4.74
C LYS A 184 -17.56 15.90 -5.83
N ARG A 185 -18.28 15.62 -6.92
CA ARG A 185 -18.58 16.62 -7.97
C ARG A 185 -19.75 17.52 -7.58
N THR A 186 -20.72 17.01 -6.83
CA THR A 186 -21.88 17.78 -6.37
C THR A 186 -21.54 18.76 -5.25
N ILE A 187 -20.48 18.48 -4.47
CA ILE A 187 -20.04 19.32 -3.33
C ILE A 187 -19.00 20.39 -3.76
N ARG A 188 -18.62 20.46 -5.03
CA ARG A 188 -17.68 21.47 -5.58
C ARG A 188 -18.39 22.56 -6.35
#